data_AF-A0A9E6SXA3-F1
#
_entry.id   AF-A0A9E6SXA3-F1
#
_cell.length_a   1.000
_cell.length_b   1.000
_cell.length_c   1.000
_cell.angle_alpha   90.00
_cell.angle_beta   90.00
_cell.angle_gamma   90.00
#
_symmetry.space_group_name_H-M   'P 1'
#
loop_
_entity.id
_entity.type
_entity.pdbx_description
1 polymer ?
#
loop_
_entity_poly.entity_id
_entity_poly.type
_entity_poly.pdbx_seq_one_letter_code
_entity_poly.pdbx_strand_id
1 'polypeptide(L)'
;MTPRLEILTQAQDMDQAVRDFGQLESTGWKNDQGTAIHRENPQGQFYTRILENFCAQGKGRVYRYWFDDVVTAMDLCIADESSLIILKTAYNEQASHGTSPAFLMHQESFQHLFEENTLSRIEFYGKVLEWHTRWTDEIRTLYHVNGYRWGFLPGLLGKA
;
A
#
# COMPACT_ATOMS: atom_id res chain seq x y z
N MET A 1 23.66 -0.32 -8.84
CA MET A 1 22.20 -0.37 -8.87
C MET A 1 21.74 -1.74 -9.29
N THR A 2 21.63 -2.62 -8.30
CA THR A 2 21.07 -3.96 -8.42
C THR A 2 19.68 -3.95 -7.80
N PRO A 3 18.61 -4.23 -8.57
CA PRO A 3 17.26 -4.35 -8.02
C PRO A 3 17.09 -5.62 -7.21
N ARG A 4 16.28 -5.56 -6.15
CA ARG A 4 15.84 -6.73 -5.39
C ARG A 4 14.44 -6.53 -4.84
N LEU A 5 13.53 -7.46 -5.15
CA LEU A 5 12.25 -7.60 -4.48
C LEU A 5 12.40 -8.41 -3.19
N GLU A 6 11.79 -7.91 -2.12
CA GLU A 6 11.65 -8.60 -0.84
C GLU A 6 10.18 -8.60 -0.44
N ILE A 7 9.70 -9.75 0.05
CA ILE A 7 8.30 -9.96 0.42
C ILE A 7 8.24 -10.34 1.89
N LEU A 8 7.68 -9.47 2.71
CA LEU A 8 7.46 -9.71 4.13
C LEU A 8 6.06 -10.26 4.34
N THR A 9 5.95 -11.39 5.04
CA THR A 9 4.68 -12.09 5.28
C THR A 9 4.45 -12.48 6.73
N GLN A 10 5.45 -12.30 7.60
CA GLN A 10 5.35 -12.66 9.02
C GLN A 10 4.87 -11.46 9.83
N ALA A 11 3.95 -11.69 10.76
CA ALA A 11 3.35 -10.64 11.58
C ALA A 11 4.42 -9.83 12.35
N GLN A 12 5.46 -10.50 12.85
CA GLN A 12 6.56 -9.88 13.59
C GLN A 12 7.37 -8.85 12.80
N ASP A 13 7.33 -8.90 11.46
CA ASP A 13 8.07 -7.97 10.59
C ASP A 13 7.28 -6.68 10.33
N MET A 14 5.97 -6.67 10.58
CA MET A 14 5.07 -5.62 10.12
C MET A 14 5.28 -4.28 10.84
N ASP A 15 5.63 -4.29 12.13
CA ASP A 15 5.96 -3.06 12.85
C ASP A 15 7.15 -2.33 12.22
N GLN A 16 8.21 -3.06 11.83
CA GLN A 16 9.36 -2.46 11.16
C GLN A 16 9.00 -2.04 9.73
N ALA A 17 8.25 -2.87 9.00
CA ALA A 17 7.83 -2.57 7.64
C ALA A 17 7.00 -1.27 7.56
N VAL A 18 6.11 -1.03 8.51
CA VAL A 18 5.31 0.20 8.58
C VAL A 18 6.16 1.42 8.93
N ARG A 19 7.19 1.27 9.76
CA ARG A 19 8.15 2.37 10.03
C ARG A 19 8.93 2.74 8.77
N ASP A 20 9.45 1.74 8.06
CA ASP A 20 10.19 1.95 6.82
C ASP A 20 9.30 2.61 5.75
N PHE A 21 8.05 2.16 5.64
CA PHE A 21 7.07 2.77 4.76
C PHE A 21 6.84 4.24 5.11
N GLY A 22 6.66 4.55 6.39
CA GLY A 22 6.47 5.91 6.89
C GLY A 22 7.66 6.82 6.59
N GLN A 23 8.88 6.30 6.76
CA GLN A 23 10.10 7.01 6.40
C GLN A 23 10.16 7.28 4.90
N LEU A 24 9.89 6.26 4.07
CA LEU A 24 9.88 6.37 2.61
C LEU A 24 8.87 7.41 2.14
N GLU A 25 7.64 7.38 2.68
CA GLU A 25 6.59 8.35 2.39
C GLU A 25 6.98 9.77 2.80
N SER A 26 7.62 9.94 3.97
CA SER A 26 8.04 11.26 4.48
C SER A 26 9.22 11.85 3.71
N THR A 27 10.04 11.02 3.07
CA THR A 27 11.16 11.47 2.21
C THR A 27 10.71 11.87 0.81
N GLY A 28 9.49 11.53 0.40
CA GLY A 28 8.89 12.01 -0.84
C GLY A 28 8.59 13.51 -0.77
N TRP A 29 8.83 14.26 -1.85
CA TRP A 29 8.63 15.71 -1.94
C TRP A 29 7.17 16.19 -1.71
N LYS A 30 6.21 15.29 -1.52
CA LYS A 30 4.84 15.59 -1.07
C LYS A 30 4.74 15.61 0.46
N ASN A 31 5.55 16.44 1.10
CA ASN A 31 5.48 16.72 2.54
C ASN A 31 4.22 17.50 2.98
N ASP A 32 3.23 17.67 2.09
CA ASP A 32 2.33 18.81 2.15
C ASP A 32 0.90 18.50 2.64
N GLN A 33 0.63 17.31 3.19
CA GLN A 33 -0.72 17.00 3.73
C GLN A 33 -0.78 16.37 5.12
N GLY A 34 0.34 16.13 5.81
CA GLY A 34 0.32 15.60 7.19
C GLY A 34 -0.31 14.20 7.33
N THR A 35 -0.52 13.48 6.23
CA THR A 35 -1.08 12.12 6.19
C THR A 35 -0.03 11.03 6.22
N ALA A 36 1.24 11.40 6.36
CA ALA A 36 2.34 10.44 6.40
C ALA A 36 2.10 9.43 7.52
N ILE A 37 2.30 8.16 7.22
CA ILE A 37 2.28 7.12 8.25
C ILE A 37 3.45 7.35 9.18
N HIS A 38 3.15 7.55 10.45
CA HIS A 38 4.14 7.55 11.51
C HIS A 38 3.69 6.50 12.51
N ARG A 39 4.60 5.65 12.99
CA ARG A 39 4.24 4.58 13.94
C ARG A 39 3.45 5.11 15.14
N GLU A 40 3.81 6.30 15.59
CA GLU A 40 3.21 6.94 16.75
C GLU A 40 1.88 7.64 16.46
N ASN A 41 1.55 7.86 15.19
CA ASN A 41 0.27 8.45 14.81
C ASN A 41 -0.82 7.37 14.63
N PRO A 42 -2.11 7.75 14.71
CA PRO A 42 -3.21 6.79 14.59
C PRO A 42 -3.19 5.97 13.30
N GLN A 43 -2.69 6.52 12.18
CA GLN A 43 -2.60 5.80 10.92
C GLN A 43 -1.54 4.69 10.97
N GLY A 44 -0.35 4.94 11.52
CA GLY A 44 0.69 3.92 11.64
C GLY A 44 0.28 2.78 12.57
N GLN A 45 -0.37 3.09 13.70
CA GLN A 45 -0.93 2.07 14.59
C GLN A 45 -2.00 1.24 13.89
N PHE A 46 -2.87 1.89 13.09
CA PHE A 46 -3.90 1.22 12.31
C PHE A 46 -3.31 0.25 11.27
N TYR A 47 -2.36 0.71 10.44
CA TYR A 47 -1.75 -0.13 9.41
C TYR A 47 -0.94 -1.27 10.02
N THR A 48 -0.19 -1.03 11.10
CA THR A 48 0.54 -2.08 11.82
C THR A 48 -0.41 -3.18 12.27
N ARG A 49 -1.49 -2.80 12.97
CA ARG A 49 -2.47 -3.77 13.47
C ARG A 49 -3.18 -4.54 12.36
N ILE A 50 -3.54 -3.88 11.26
CA ILE A 50 -4.13 -4.56 10.09
C ILE A 50 -3.14 -5.57 9.52
N LEU A 51 -1.92 -5.15 9.22
CA LEU A 51 -0.94 -5.99 8.56
C LEU A 51 -0.53 -7.18 9.45
N GLU A 52 -0.32 -6.98 10.75
CA GLU A 52 -0.05 -8.06 11.70
C GLU A 52 -1.17 -9.10 11.70
N ASN A 53 -2.43 -8.66 11.79
CA ASN A 53 -3.59 -9.56 11.81
C ASN A 53 -3.76 -10.35 10.51
N PHE A 54 -3.55 -9.70 9.35
CA PHE A 54 -3.65 -10.35 8.06
C PHE A 54 -2.46 -11.30 7.82
N CYS A 55 -1.24 -10.91 8.19
CA CYS A 55 -0.07 -11.79 8.12
C CYS A 55 -0.22 -13.03 8.99
N ALA A 56 -0.77 -12.89 10.20
CA ALA A 56 -1.06 -14.03 11.09
C ALA A 56 -2.05 -15.06 10.48
N GLN A 57 -2.82 -14.65 9.47
CA GLN A 57 -3.74 -15.50 8.72
C GLN A 57 -3.19 -15.93 7.34
N GLY A 58 -1.95 -15.59 7.01
CA GLY A 58 -1.36 -15.84 5.67
C GLY A 58 -1.93 -14.94 4.57
N LYS A 59 -2.63 -13.86 4.95
CA LYS A 59 -3.35 -12.94 4.05
C LYS A 59 -2.73 -11.54 4.01
N GLY A 60 -1.57 -11.32 4.60
CA GLY A 60 -0.86 -10.04 4.59
C GLY A 60 0.47 -10.17 3.88
N ARG A 61 0.82 -9.15 3.09
CA ARG A 61 2.10 -9.08 2.38
C ARG A 61 2.57 -7.62 2.32
N VAL A 62 3.84 -7.37 2.62
CA VAL A 62 4.48 -6.08 2.34
C VAL A 62 5.58 -6.31 1.33
N TYR A 63 5.52 -5.59 0.21
CA TYR A 63 6.57 -5.61 -0.80
C TYR A 63 7.56 -4.51 -0.51
N ARG A 64 8.85 -4.83 -0.56
CA ARG A 64 9.97 -3.89 -0.45
C ARG A 64 10.84 -4.03 -1.67
N TYR A 65 11.04 -2.93 -2.35
CA TYR A 65 11.91 -2.87 -3.52
C TYR A 65 13.18 -2.11 -3.18
N TRP A 66 14.29 -2.75 -3.47
CA TRP A 66 15.61 -2.27 -3.12
C TRP A 66 16.39 -1.92 -4.37
N PHE A 67 17.13 -0.80 -4.31
CA PHE A 67 18.26 -0.56 -5.18
C PHE A 67 19.52 -0.57 -4.34
N ASP A 68 20.37 -1.56 -4.58
CA ASP A 68 21.52 -1.83 -3.72
C ASP A 68 21.05 -1.98 -2.25
N ASP A 69 21.45 -1.09 -1.34
CA ASP A 69 21.11 -1.14 0.09
C ASP A 69 20.01 -0.14 0.51
N VAL A 70 19.30 0.45 -0.46
CA VAL A 70 18.27 1.47 -0.18
C VAL A 70 16.89 0.95 -0.60
N VAL A 71 15.92 1.03 0.30
CA VAL A 71 14.51 0.79 -0.04
C VAL A 71 14.00 1.97 -0.87
N THR A 72 13.55 1.70 -2.09
CA THR A 72 13.12 2.71 -3.05
C THR A 72 11.65 2.66 -3.39
N ALA A 73 10.96 1.54 -3.15
CA ALA A 73 9.51 1.44 -3.20
C ALA A 73 8.97 0.43 -2.18
N MET A 74 7.74 0.67 -1.71
CA MET A 74 7.02 -0.25 -0.84
C MET A 74 5.53 -0.25 -1.14
N ASP A 75 4.92 -1.42 -1.01
CA ASP A 75 3.46 -1.60 -0.98
C ASP A 75 3.02 -2.28 0.32
N LEU A 76 1.96 -1.75 0.92
CA LEU A 76 1.24 -2.40 2.02
C LEU A 76 0.02 -3.12 1.45
N CYS A 77 0.03 -4.45 1.49
CA CYS A 77 -1.02 -5.27 0.87
C CYS A 77 -1.72 -6.19 1.86
N ILE A 78 -3.00 -6.41 1.60
CA ILE A 78 -3.78 -7.48 2.21
C ILE A 78 -4.45 -8.30 1.11
N ALA A 79 -4.81 -9.54 1.41
CA ALA A 79 -5.48 -10.42 0.48
C ALA A 79 -6.78 -10.96 1.07
N ASP A 80 -7.74 -11.22 0.19
CA ASP A 80 -8.86 -12.13 0.46
C ASP A 80 -8.65 -13.47 -0.27
N GLU A 81 -9.69 -14.28 -0.40
CA GLU A 81 -9.63 -15.59 -1.06
C GLU A 81 -9.23 -15.52 -2.55
N SER A 82 -9.36 -14.36 -3.19
CA SER A 82 -9.24 -14.24 -4.65
C SER A 82 -8.55 -12.98 -5.14
N SER A 83 -8.27 -12.02 -4.26
CA SER A 83 -7.79 -10.68 -4.63
C SER A 83 -6.68 -10.21 -3.70
N LEU A 84 -5.62 -9.65 -4.28
CA LEU A 84 -4.68 -8.80 -3.55
C LEU A 84 -5.20 -7.36 -3.59
N ILE A 85 -5.23 -6.69 -2.44
CA ILE A 85 -5.60 -5.27 -2.32
C ILE A 85 -4.34 -4.51 -1.91
N ILE A 86 -3.90 -3.60 -2.76
CA ILE A 86 -2.80 -2.66 -2.48
C ILE A 86 -3.43 -1.46 -1.75
N LEU A 87 -3.15 -1.36 -0.44
CA LEU A 87 -3.73 -0.31 0.42
C LEU A 87 -2.98 1.00 0.28
N LYS A 88 -1.65 0.92 0.16
CA LYS A 88 -0.79 2.10 0.07
C LYS A 88 0.51 1.76 -0.64
N THR A 89 0.93 2.67 -1.50
CA THR A 89 2.20 2.63 -2.22
C THR A 89 3.03 3.85 -1.86
N ALA A 90 4.31 3.66 -1.55
CA ALA A 90 5.28 4.73 -1.37
C ALA A 90 6.53 4.43 -2.20
N TYR A 91 7.19 5.47 -2.72
CA TYR A 91 8.45 5.34 -3.43
C TYR A 91 9.30 6.60 -3.28
N ASN A 92 10.62 6.42 -3.40
CA ASN A 92 11.60 7.48 -3.32
C ASN A 92 11.82 8.11 -4.71
N GLU A 93 11.35 9.34 -4.89
CA GLU A 93 11.47 10.11 -6.14
C GLU A 93 12.88 10.67 -6.39
N GLN A 94 13.75 10.66 -5.39
CA GLN A 94 15.14 11.11 -5.53
C GLN A 94 16.05 9.95 -5.94
N ALA A 95 15.72 8.72 -5.51
CA ALA A 95 16.43 7.50 -5.90
C ALA A 95 16.06 7.01 -7.32
N SER A 96 15.05 7.61 -7.95
CA SER A 96 14.57 7.26 -9.29
C SER A 96 15.46 7.79 -10.41
N HIS A 97 16.78 7.54 -10.39
CA HIS A 97 17.80 7.93 -11.39
C HIS A 97 17.43 7.58 -12.86
N GLY A 98 16.39 8.21 -13.42
CA GLY A 98 15.73 7.80 -14.66
C GLY A 98 14.88 6.52 -14.56
N THR A 99 14.62 6.00 -13.36
CA THR A 99 13.91 4.72 -13.15
C THR A 99 12.54 4.92 -12.50
N SER A 100 11.68 3.90 -12.51
CA SER A 100 10.37 3.94 -11.84
C SER A 100 10.28 2.81 -10.81
N PRO A 101 10.77 3.02 -9.56
CA PRO A 101 10.92 1.96 -8.56
C PRO A 101 9.61 1.22 -8.26
N ALA A 102 8.51 1.94 -8.04
CA ALA A 102 7.20 1.32 -7.80
C ALA A 102 6.71 0.51 -9.01
N PHE A 103 6.94 1.00 -10.23
CA PHE A 103 6.54 0.28 -11.44
C PHE A 103 7.34 -1.01 -11.64
N LEU A 104 8.65 -0.99 -11.37
CA LEU A 104 9.50 -2.18 -11.41
C LEU A 104 9.12 -3.18 -10.30
N MET A 105 8.86 -2.67 -9.09
CA MET A 105 8.33 -3.48 -7.99
C MET A 105 7.02 -4.18 -8.36
N HIS A 106 6.07 -3.45 -8.97
CA HIS A 106 4.81 -4.04 -9.45
C HIS A 106 5.07 -5.09 -10.54
N GLN A 107 5.96 -4.83 -11.49
CA GLN A 107 6.29 -5.81 -12.53
C GLN A 107 6.80 -7.13 -11.95
N GLU A 108 7.78 -7.07 -11.03
CA GLU A 108 8.34 -8.28 -10.41
C GLU A 108 7.33 -8.96 -9.45
N SER A 109 6.62 -8.18 -8.63
CA SER A 109 5.63 -8.73 -7.70
C SER A 109 4.43 -9.34 -8.41
N PHE A 110 3.95 -8.76 -9.51
CA PHE A 110 2.82 -9.28 -10.27
C PHE A 110 3.19 -10.54 -11.02
N GLN A 111 4.41 -10.61 -11.56
CA GLN A 111 4.93 -11.85 -12.12
C GLN A 111 4.92 -12.97 -11.07
N HIS A 112 5.45 -12.70 -9.86
CA HIS A 112 5.44 -13.66 -8.77
C HIS A 112 4.01 -14.10 -8.39
N LEU A 113 3.06 -13.16 -8.30
CA LEU A 113 1.66 -13.45 -8.00
C LEU A 113 0.98 -14.32 -9.07
N PHE A 114 1.26 -14.06 -10.35
CA PHE A 114 0.72 -14.86 -11.44
C PHE A 114 1.34 -16.26 -11.50
N GLU A 115 2.62 -16.40 -11.15
CA GLU A 115 3.29 -17.70 -11.02
C GLU A 115 2.73 -18.51 -9.83
N GLU A 116 2.45 -17.86 -8.70
CA GLU A 116 1.78 -18.49 -7.55
C GLU A 116 0.36 -18.98 -7.92
N ASN A 117 -0.33 -18.27 -8.82
CA ASN A 117 -1.68 -18.59 -9.32
C ASN A 117 -2.71 -18.84 -8.21
N THR A 118 -2.56 -18.14 -7.08
CA THR A 118 -3.47 -18.24 -5.92
C THR A 118 -4.52 -17.14 -5.90
N LEU A 119 -4.27 -16.03 -6.59
CA LEU A 119 -5.16 -14.88 -6.65
C LEU A 119 -5.62 -14.67 -8.10
N SER A 120 -6.87 -14.24 -8.23
CA SER A 120 -7.52 -13.95 -9.51
C SER A 120 -7.45 -12.48 -9.91
N ARG A 121 -7.19 -11.58 -8.95
CA ARG A 121 -7.22 -10.12 -9.15
C ARG A 121 -6.20 -9.39 -8.30
N ILE A 122 -5.76 -8.23 -8.80
CA ILE A 122 -4.97 -7.25 -8.06
C ILE A 122 -5.76 -5.94 -8.12
N GLU A 123 -6.07 -5.37 -6.96
CA GLU A 123 -6.94 -4.21 -6.81
C GLU A 123 -6.12 -3.05 -6.24
N PHE A 124 -6.04 -1.96 -6.98
CA PHE A 124 -5.52 -0.69 -6.48
C PHE A 124 -6.64 0.08 -5.80
N TYR A 125 -6.54 0.28 -4.49
CA TYR A 125 -7.60 0.92 -3.73
C TYR A 125 -7.42 2.44 -3.69
N GLY A 126 -8.35 3.19 -4.27
CA GLY A 126 -8.40 4.66 -4.16
C GLY A 126 -8.69 5.36 -5.48
N LYS A 127 -8.16 6.58 -5.61
CA LYS A 127 -8.36 7.41 -6.81
C LYS A 127 -7.63 6.79 -8.00
N VAL A 128 -8.30 6.76 -9.15
CA VAL A 128 -7.65 6.44 -10.43
C VAL A 128 -6.64 7.53 -10.78
N LEU A 129 -5.37 7.15 -10.71
CA LEU A 129 -4.21 7.90 -11.23
C LEU A 129 -3.78 7.34 -12.58
N GLU A 130 -3.18 8.18 -13.43
CA GLU A 130 -2.72 7.81 -14.79
C GLU A 130 -1.83 6.56 -14.81
N TRP A 131 -0.98 6.37 -13.80
CA TRP A 131 -0.09 5.21 -13.79
C TRP A 131 -0.84 3.87 -13.63
N HIS A 132 -2.04 3.85 -13.04
CA HIS A 132 -2.85 2.62 -12.94
C HIS A 132 -3.29 2.16 -14.33
N THR A 133 -3.55 3.09 -15.25
CA THR A 133 -4.00 2.77 -16.62
C THR A 133 -2.91 2.15 -17.48
N ARG A 134 -1.67 2.08 -16.97
CA ARG A 134 -0.59 1.30 -17.58
C ARG A 134 -0.70 -0.19 -17.30
N TRP A 135 -1.43 -0.57 -16.25
CA TRP A 135 -1.65 -1.96 -15.85
C TRP A 135 -3.03 -2.47 -16.27
N THR A 136 -4.07 -1.64 -16.19
CA THR A 136 -5.44 -2.03 -16.54
C THR A 136 -6.30 -0.83 -16.88
N ASP A 137 -7.25 -1.00 -17.79
CA ASP A 137 -8.32 -0.06 -18.10
C ASP A 137 -9.61 -0.33 -17.31
N GLU A 138 -9.66 -1.41 -16.53
CA GLU A 138 -10.79 -1.78 -15.68
C GLU A 138 -10.86 -0.86 -14.45
N ILE A 139 -11.96 -0.12 -14.32
CA ILE A 139 -12.20 0.83 -13.24
C ILE A 139 -13.52 0.51 -12.57
N ARG A 140 -13.51 0.39 -11.24
CA ARG A 140 -14.72 0.16 -10.43
C ARG A 140 -15.05 1.39 -9.60
N THR A 141 -16.33 1.76 -9.59
CA THR A 141 -16.83 2.84 -8.73
C THR A 141 -16.93 2.37 -7.29
N LEU A 142 -16.27 3.09 -6.39
CA LEU A 142 -16.37 2.92 -4.94
C LEU A 142 -17.40 3.90 -4.37
N TYR A 143 -18.33 3.39 -3.58
CA TYR A 143 -19.34 4.20 -2.89
C TYR A 143 -18.98 4.32 -1.40
N HIS A 144 -18.93 5.54 -0.90
CA HIS A 144 -18.79 5.79 0.54
C HIS A 144 -20.19 5.93 1.16
N VAL A 145 -20.54 5.02 2.07
CA VAL A 145 -21.82 5.07 2.80
C VAL A 145 -21.53 5.28 4.29
N ASN A 146 -22.02 6.37 4.85
CA ASN A 146 -21.93 6.65 6.28
C ASN A 146 -23.26 6.30 6.97
N GLY A 147 -23.23 5.31 7.86
CA GLY A 147 -24.37 4.94 8.69
C GLY A 147 -24.32 5.63 10.05
N TYR A 148 -25.41 6.32 10.43
CA TYR A 148 -25.53 6.96 11.74
C TYR A 148 -26.62 6.29 12.53
N ARG A 149 -26.35 5.98 13.81
CA ARG A 149 -27.37 5.46 14.73
C ARG A 149 -28.57 6.41 14.85
N TRP A 150 -28.33 7.72 14.78
CA TRP A 150 -29.34 8.76 14.91
C TRP A 150 -29.35 9.66 13.67
N GLY A 151 -30.54 9.82 13.07
CA GLY A 151 -30.69 10.54 11.80
C GLY A 151 -30.36 12.04 11.85
N PHE A 152 -30.21 12.65 13.04
CA PHE A 152 -29.85 14.06 13.18
C PHE A 152 -28.33 14.31 13.19
N LEU A 153 -27.51 13.29 13.45
CA LEU A 153 -26.04 13.41 13.51
C LEU A 153 -25.38 13.93 12.22
N PRO A 154 -25.81 13.52 11.00
CA PRO A 154 -25.28 14.08 9.75
C PRO A 154 -25.41 15.60 9.68
N GLY A 155 -26.50 16.16 10.22
CA GLY A 155 -26.75 17.61 10.21
C GLY A 155 -25.81 18.39 11.14
N LEU A 156 -25.26 17.74 12.17
CA LEU A 156 -24.36 18.36 13.15
C LEU A 156 -22.89 18.31 12.74
N LEU A 157 -22.49 17.29 11.98
CA LEU A 157 -21.09 17.10 11.57
C LEU A 157 -20.67 18.02 10.40
N GLY A 158 -21.58 18.87 9.90
CA GLY A 158 -21.41 19.57 8.64
C GLY A 158 -21.52 18.58 7.48
N LYS A 159 -21.90 19.06 6.28
CA LYS A 159 -21.92 18.22 5.09
C LYS A 159 -20.50 17.66 4.87
N ALA A 160 -20.35 16.36 5.09
CA ALA A 160 -19.24 15.57 4.57
C ALA A 160 -19.32 15.51 3.04
#